data_AF-A0A950SUN9-F1
#
_entry.id   AF-A0A950SUN9-F1
#
_cell.length_a   1.000
_cell.length_b   1.000
_cell.length_c   1.000
_cell.angle_alpha   90.00
_cell.angle_beta   90.00
_cell.angle_gamma   90.00
#
_symmetry.space_group_name_H-M   'P 1'
#
loop_
_entity.id
_entity.type
_entity.pdbx_description
1 polymer ?
#
loop_
_entity_poly.entity_id
_entity_poly.type
_entity_poly.pdbx_seq_one_letter_code
_entity_poly.pdbx_strand_id
1 'polypeptide(L)'
;MCGAWRIGRRRALELGLCFALLPRQALAQTEPARERPKEGDLLIAVGGASTPEPLKADDLPLDGKQTLAWPMEPETKVVRNGSRLNKVLLLRLDPEGFDPETKERAADGVVGYSAICPHTGCDVTNWHPDRQVLECPCHYSIYDPKEEAKVLSGPSPRRLPALPLKIVDGRLAVAKPFIGRPGFQQM
;
A
#
# COMPACT_ATOMS: atom_id res chain seq x y z
N MET A 1 -75.88 -3.68 -58.53
CA MET A 1 -74.77 -3.66 -59.51
C MET A 1 -73.58 -2.98 -58.84
N CYS A 2 -72.36 -3.49 -59.05
CA CYS A 2 -71.11 -3.31 -58.26
C CYS A 2 -71.17 -3.91 -56.84
N GLY A 3 -70.27 -4.78 -56.39
CA GLY A 3 -69.09 -5.38 -56.99
C GLY A 3 -68.19 -5.94 -55.88
N ALA A 4 -67.84 -7.23 -55.99
CA ALA A 4 -66.74 -7.97 -55.37
C ALA A 4 -66.62 -8.12 -53.83
N TRP A 5 -66.94 -9.34 -53.41
CA TRP A 5 -66.44 -10.07 -52.24
C TRP A 5 -65.06 -10.73 -52.59
N ARG A 6 -64.14 -10.87 -51.61
CA ARG A 6 -63.19 -12.00 -51.32
C ARG A 6 -61.66 -11.73 -51.30
N ILE A 7 -61.07 -12.26 -50.21
CA ILE A 7 -59.75 -12.91 -50.01
C ILE A 7 -58.71 -12.10 -49.22
N GLY A 8 -58.41 -12.63 -48.02
CA GLY A 8 -57.33 -12.17 -47.14
C GLY A 8 -55.94 -12.62 -47.56
N ARG A 9 -54.93 -12.01 -46.94
CA ARG A 9 -53.53 -12.41 -47.04
C ARG A 9 -52.78 -12.14 -45.72
N ARG A 10 -52.38 -13.24 -45.08
CA ARG A 10 -51.01 -13.55 -44.60
C ARG A 10 -50.38 -12.62 -43.55
N ARG A 11 -50.16 -13.23 -42.38
CA ARG A 11 -48.90 -13.26 -41.59
C ARG A 11 -47.96 -12.06 -41.73
N ALA A 12 -47.79 -11.31 -40.64
CA ALA A 12 -46.52 -10.68 -40.27
C ALA A 12 -46.37 -10.90 -38.75
N LEU A 13 -45.77 -12.02 -38.38
CA LEU A 13 -44.40 -12.14 -37.90
C LEU A 13 -44.15 -11.34 -36.61
N GLU A 14 -44.17 -12.12 -35.53
CA GLU A 14 -43.48 -11.85 -34.29
C GLU A 14 -42.03 -11.43 -34.56
N LEU A 15 -41.61 -10.31 -33.99
CA LEU A 15 -40.23 -10.04 -33.65
C LEU A 15 -40.23 -9.34 -32.30
N GLY A 16 -40.27 -10.16 -31.25
CA GLY A 16 -39.91 -9.72 -29.91
C GLY A 16 -38.48 -9.21 -29.94
N LEU A 17 -38.31 -7.90 -29.70
CA LEU A 17 -37.02 -7.36 -29.31
C LEU A 17 -36.74 -7.83 -27.88
N CYS A 18 -36.24 -9.06 -27.74
CA CYS A 18 -35.46 -9.46 -26.59
C CYS A 18 -34.15 -8.67 -26.63
N PHE A 19 -34.15 -7.46 -26.07
CA PHE A 19 -32.92 -6.85 -25.57
C PHE A 19 -32.39 -7.77 -24.47
N ALA A 20 -31.55 -8.74 -24.85
CA ALA A 20 -30.73 -9.46 -23.90
C ALA A 20 -29.75 -8.45 -23.30
N LEU A 21 -30.15 -7.83 -22.20
CA LEU A 21 -29.25 -7.18 -21.25
C LEU A 21 -28.34 -8.26 -20.71
N LEU A 22 -27.25 -8.55 -21.43
CA LEU A 22 -26.14 -9.29 -20.86
C LEU A 22 -25.69 -8.48 -19.65
N PRO A 23 -25.67 -9.05 -18.44
CA PRO A 23 -25.08 -8.36 -17.31
C PRO A 23 -23.63 -8.18 -17.68
N ARG A 24 -23.25 -6.93 -17.94
CA ARG A 24 -21.85 -6.54 -18.04
C ARG A 24 -21.30 -6.78 -16.64
N GLN A 25 -20.83 -7.99 -16.38
CA GLN A 25 -20.05 -8.30 -15.20
C GLN A 25 -18.80 -7.44 -15.35
N ALA A 26 -18.88 -6.22 -14.83
CA ALA A 26 -17.73 -5.41 -14.54
C ALA A 26 -16.99 -6.18 -13.45
N LEU A 27 -16.15 -7.14 -13.87
CA LEU A 27 -15.03 -7.58 -13.06
C LEU A 27 -14.28 -6.29 -12.77
N ALA A 28 -14.42 -5.78 -11.55
CA ALA A 28 -13.65 -4.66 -11.08
C ALA A 28 -12.18 -5.09 -11.15
N GLN A 29 -11.53 -4.87 -12.30
CA GLN A 29 -10.11 -5.11 -12.44
C GLN A 29 -9.46 -4.10 -11.51
N THR A 30 -8.93 -4.59 -10.39
CA THR A 30 -8.16 -3.76 -9.49
C THR A 30 -6.97 -3.25 -10.26
N GLU A 31 -6.86 -1.92 -10.41
CA GLU A 31 -5.68 -1.30 -11.02
C GLU A 31 -4.42 -1.85 -10.31
N PRO A 32 -3.45 -2.45 -11.02
CA PRO A 32 -2.29 -3.09 -10.38
C PRO A 32 -1.53 -2.19 -9.40
N ALA A 33 -1.48 -0.88 -9.67
CA ALA A 33 -0.87 0.11 -8.79
C ALA A 33 -1.60 0.29 -7.45
N ARG A 34 -2.87 -0.11 -7.33
CA ARG A 34 -3.67 -0.04 -6.09
C ARG A 34 -3.57 -1.28 -5.22
N GLU A 35 -3.02 -2.37 -5.75
CA GLU A 35 -2.82 -3.59 -4.98
C GLU A 35 -1.91 -3.35 -3.76
N ARG A 36 -2.10 -4.14 -2.72
CA ARG A 36 -1.24 -4.08 -1.52
C ARG A 36 0.19 -4.53 -1.84
N PRO A 37 1.18 -4.13 -1.02
CA PRO A 37 2.54 -4.62 -1.16
C PRO A 37 2.53 -6.16 -1.11
N LYS A 38 3.23 -6.78 -2.05
CA LYS A 38 3.38 -8.23 -2.16
C LYS A 38 4.80 -8.61 -1.78
N GLU A 39 4.96 -9.84 -1.31
CA GLU A 39 6.29 -10.40 -1.10
C GLU A 39 7.10 -10.33 -2.39
N GLY A 40 8.36 -9.90 -2.29
CA GLY A 40 9.27 -9.73 -3.43
C GLY A 40 9.22 -8.35 -4.08
N ASP A 41 8.22 -7.51 -3.78
CA ASP A 41 8.24 -6.12 -4.25
C ASP A 41 9.51 -5.42 -3.73
N LEU A 42 10.22 -4.74 -4.63
CA LEU A 42 11.37 -3.92 -4.32
C LEU A 42 10.92 -2.55 -3.80
N LEU A 43 11.69 -1.95 -2.89
CA LEU A 43 11.35 -0.66 -2.32
C LEU A 43 12.08 0.47 -3.05
N ILE A 44 11.34 1.48 -3.51
CA ILE A 44 11.87 2.66 -4.19
C ILE A 44 11.53 3.93 -3.42
N ALA A 45 12.42 4.93 -3.41
CA ALA A 45 12.14 6.19 -2.71
C ALA A 45 10.96 6.97 -3.34
N VAL A 46 10.15 7.59 -2.49
CA VAL A 46 9.13 8.57 -2.91
C VAL A 46 9.83 9.83 -3.44
N GLY A 47 9.42 10.32 -4.61
CA GLY A 47 10.00 11.53 -5.21
C GLY A 47 11.32 11.30 -5.96
N GLY A 48 11.68 10.03 -6.21
CA GLY A 48 12.84 9.66 -7.03
C GLY A 48 12.67 9.98 -8.53
N ALA A 49 13.72 9.67 -9.30
CA ALA A 49 13.77 9.88 -10.75
C ALA A 49 12.64 9.15 -11.51
N SER A 50 12.44 9.54 -12.77
CA SER A 50 11.44 8.96 -13.70
C SER A 50 11.55 7.43 -13.82
N THR A 51 12.73 6.88 -13.59
CA THR A 51 13.02 5.44 -13.47
C THR A 51 13.65 5.18 -12.10
N PRO A 52 12.84 4.89 -11.07
CA PRO A 52 13.33 4.79 -9.71
C PRO A 52 14.11 3.49 -9.49
N GLU A 53 15.33 3.63 -9.01
CA GLU A 53 16.15 2.49 -8.60
C GLU A 53 15.70 1.95 -7.24
N PRO A 54 15.61 0.62 -7.06
CA PRO A 54 15.40 0.00 -5.76
C PRO A 54 16.45 0.42 -4.73
N LEU A 55 16.03 0.66 -3.49
CA LEU A 55 16.90 1.09 -2.41
C LEU A 55 17.77 -0.05 -1.90
N LYS A 56 19.02 0.25 -1.56
CA LYS A 56 19.89 -0.56 -0.70
C LYS A 56 19.73 -0.10 0.76
N ALA A 57 20.15 -0.91 1.72
CA ALA A 57 20.18 -0.49 3.11
C ALA A 57 21.08 0.74 3.33
N ASP A 58 22.22 0.80 2.63
CA ASP A 58 23.17 1.92 2.71
C ASP A 58 22.70 3.23 2.07
N ASP A 59 21.61 3.20 1.30
CA ASP A 59 20.98 4.43 0.80
C ASP A 59 20.22 5.17 1.92
N LEU A 60 19.97 4.51 3.06
CA LEU A 60 19.31 5.08 4.23
C LEU A 60 20.35 5.49 5.27
N PRO A 61 20.28 6.72 5.80
CA PRO A 61 21.22 7.16 6.83
C PRO A 61 20.99 6.38 8.13
N LEU A 62 22.07 5.84 8.70
CA LEU A 62 22.05 5.21 10.02
C LEU A 62 21.67 6.24 11.09
N ASP A 63 20.66 5.93 11.91
CA ASP A 63 20.07 6.82 12.94
C ASP A 63 19.55 8.16 12.40
N GLY A 64 19.48 8.28 11.07
CA GLY A 64 19.08 9.48 10.38
C GLY A 64 17.58 9.54 10.12
N LYS A 65 17.19 10.56 9.35
CA LYS A 65 15.80 10.76 8.94
C LYS A 65 15.29 9.55 8.15
N GLN A 66 14.02 9.22 8.37
CA GLN A 66 13.34 8.16 7.61
C GLN A 66 13.27 8.46 6.11
N THR A 67 13.30 7.40 5.32
CA THR A 67 13.03 7.42 3.89
C THR A 67 11.61 6.93 3.63
N LEU A 68 10.81 7.71 2.90
CA LEU A 68 9.51 7.25 2.43
C LEU A 68 9.70 6.46 1.14
N ALA A 69 9.02 5.32 1.02
CA ALA A 69 9.13 4.43 -0.12
C ALA A 69 7.78 3.93 -0.67
N TRP A 70 7.80 3.55 -1.94
CA TRP A 70 6.75 2.76 -2.59
C TRP A 70 7.27 1.35 -2.88
N PRO A 71 6.43 0.31 -2.74
CA PRO A 71 6.73 -1.02 -3.27
C PRO A 71 6.56 -1.03 -4.79
N MET A 72 7.45 -1.73 -5.48
CA MET A 72 7.48 -1.89 -6.92
C MET A 72 7.68 -3.36 -7.26
N GLU A 73 6.82 -3.89 -8.10
CA GLU A 73 6.97 -5.26 -8.59
C GLU A 73 8.22 -5.34 -9.51
N PRO A 74 9.12 -6.31 -9.30
CA PRO A 74 10.43 -6.33 -9.96
C PRO A 74 10.41 -6.62 -11.46
N GLU A 75 9.47 -7.38 -12.00
CA GLU A 75 9.44 -7.78 -13.42
C GLU A 75 8.79 -6.73 -14.31
N THR A 76 7.55 -6.37 -13.97
CA THR A 76 6.68 -5.41 -14.65
C THR A 76 6.99 -3.97 -14.31
N LYS A 77 7.77 -3.72 -13.24
CA LYS A 77 8.08 -2.38 -12.70
C LYS A 77 6.84 -1.59 -12.29
N VAL A 78 5.71 -2.26 -12.06
CA VAL A 78 4.50 -1.62 -11.55
C VAL A 78 4.77 -1.11 -10.13
N VAL A 79 4.73 0.21 -9.96
CA VAL A 79 4.80 0.85 -8.65
C VAL A 79 3.42 0.83 -8.00
N ARG A 80 3.32 0.30 -6.79
CA ARG A 80 2.07 0.18 -6.02
C ARG A 80 1.71 1.48 -5.30
N ASN A 81 1.76 2.60 -6.00
CA ASN A 81 1.48 3.95 -5.45
C ASN A 81 0.04 4.45 -5.71
N GLY A 82 -0.82 3.63 -6.33
CA GLY A 82 -2.22 3.95 -6.60
C GLY A 82 -3.07 4.07 -5.33
N SER A 83 -2.55 3.60 -4.19
CA SER A 83 -3.11 3.88 -2.86
C SER A 83 -2.05 4.47 -1.95
N ARG A 84 -2.36 5.61 -1.30
CA ARG A 84 -1.50 6.20 -0.28
C ARG A 84 -1.24 5.25 0.90
N LEU A 85 -2.14 4.29 1.13
CA LEU A 85 -2.00 3.27 2.17
C LEU A 85 -0.88 2.26 1.91
N ASN A 86 -0.23 2.29 0.75
CA ASN A 86 0.94 1.49 0.43
C ASN A 86 2.25 2.21 0.73
N LYS A 87 2.21 3.47 1.18
CA LYS A 87 3.42 4.23 1.49
C LYS A 87 4.11 3.62 2.71
N VAL A 88 5.39 3.34 2.54
CA VAL A 88 6.23 2.73 3.57
C VAL A 88 7.16 3.79 4.13
N LEU A 89 7.34 3.78 5.44
CA LEU A 89 8.39 4.50 6.15
C LEU A 89 9.50 3.50 6.42
N LEU A 90 10.70 3.81 5.95
CA LEU A 90 11.91 3.03 6.18
C LEU A 90 12.86 3.82 7.07
N LEU A 91 13.43 3.16 8.07
CA LEU A 91 14.37 3.76 9.01
C LEU A 91 15.49 2.76 9.28
N ARG A 92 16.75 3.21 9.22
CA ARG A 92 17.91 2.37 9.51
C ARG A 92 18.46 2.71 10.89
N LEU A 93 18.51 1.73 11.77
CA LEU A 93 18.98 1.85 13.15
C LEU A 93 19.94 0.70 13.47
N ASP A 94 20.59 0.79 14.63
CA ASP A 94 21.36 -0.32 15.19
C ASP A 94 20.45 -1.51 15.58
N PRO A 95 20.64 -2.71 14.97
CA PRO A 95 19.86 -3.90 15.30
C PRO A 95 19.99 -4.39 16.75
N GLU A 96 21.02 -3.99 17.49
CA GLU A 96 21.17 -4.36 18.91
C GLU A 96 20.06 -3.77 19.78
N GLY A 97 19.48 -2.65 19.36
CA GLY A 97 18.40 -1.97 20.08
C GLY A 97 17.00 -2.53 19.83
N PHE A 98 16.84 -3.51 18.94
CA PHE A 98 15.53 -4.04 18.56
C PHE A 98 15.02 -5.12 19.52
N ASP A 99 13.71 -5.10 19.75
CA ASP A 99 13.03 -6.28 20.31
C ASP A 99 13.10 -7.48 19.34
N PRO A 100 12.87 -8.72 19.82
CA PRO A 100 12.97 -9.91 18.97
C PRO A 100 12.08 -9.84 17.72
N GLU A 101 10.84 -9.37 17.86
CA GLU A 101 9.87 -9.26 16.79
C GLU A 101 10.29 -8.24 15.73
N THR A 102 10.85 -7.09 16.12
CA THR A 102 11.37 -6.08 15.20
C THR A 102 12.62 -6.58 14.51
N LYS A 103 13.50 -7.27 15.24
CA LYS A 103 14.73 -7.87 14.70
C LYS A 103 14.43 -8.92 13.62
N GLU A 104 13.41 -9.75 13.81
CA GLU A 104 12.96 -10.73 12.81
C GLU A 104 12.36 -10.11 11.55
N ARG A 105 11.86 -8.87 11.63
CA ARG A 105 11.20 -8.18 10.52
C ARG A 105 12.11 -7.17 9.81
N ALA A 106 13.27 -6.87 10.40
CA ALA A 106 14.25 -5.94 9.86
C ALA A 106 15.18 -6.62 8.84
N ALA A 107 15.78 -5.83 7.96
CA ALA A 107 16.80 -6.27 7.02
C ALA A 107 17.98 -5.29 7.07
N ASP A 108 19.18 -5.75 7.42
CA ASP A 108 20.39 -4.92 7.55
C ASP A 108 20.20 -3.66 8.43
N GLY A 109 19.47 -3.81 9.53
CA GLY A 109 19.12 -2.71 10.45
C GLY A 109 18.01 -1.79 9.95
N VAL A 110 17.43 -2.07 8.79
CA VAL A 110 16.28 -1.33 8.24
C VAL A 110 14.99 -1.94 8.74
N VAL A 111 14.17 -1.11 9.39
CA VAL A 111 12.78 -1.42 9.74
C VAL A 111 11.82 -0.75 8.76
N GLY A 112 10.71 -1.43 8.47
CA GLY A 112 9.65 -0.94 7.59
C GLY A 112 8.32 -0.86 8.31
N TYR A 113 7.66 0.29 8.23
CA TYR A 113 6.31 0.50 8.78
C TYR A 113 5.42 1.21 7.78
N SER A 114 4.10 1.13 7.95
CA SER A 114 3.20 2.03 7.22
C SER A 114 3.52 3.47 7.57
N ALA A 115 3.68 4.32 6.57
CA ALA A 115 3.85 5.74 6.77
C ALA A 115 2.56 6.44 7.25
N ILE A 116 1.44 5.72 7.37
CA ILE A 116 0.12 6.29 7.61
C ILE A 116 -0.29 6.11 9.07
N CYS A 117 -0.41 7.22 9.79
CA CYS A 117 -0.84 7.26 11.18
C CYS A 117 -2.25 6.63 11.34
N PRO A 118 -2.42 5.61 12.20
CA PRO A 118 -3.70 4.96 12.45
C PRO A 118 -4.78 5.84 13.12
N HIS A 119 -4.42 7.03 13.62
CA HIS A 119 -5.37 7.95 14.25
C HIS A 119 -6.35 8.52 13.21
N THR A 120 -5.89 9.44 12.37
CA THR A 120 -6.70 10.12 11.34
C THR A 120 -6.09 10.05 9.94
N GLY A 121 -5.05 9.23 9.76
CA GLY A 121 -4.49 8.96 8.44
C GLY A 121 -3.47 9.96 7.93
N CYS A 122 -2.91 10.84 8.77
CA CYS A 122 -1.77 11.68 8.37
C CYS A 122 -0.53 10.84 8.07
N ASP A 123 0.37 11.38 7.24
CA ASP A 123 1.69 10.77 7.07
C ASP A 123 2.55 11.02 8.34
N VAL A 124 3.28 10.01 8.78
CA VAL A 124 4.25 10.09 9.90
C VAL A 124 5.57 10.60 9.35
N THR A 125 5.87 11.89 9.57
CA THR A 125 6.98 12.58 8.88
C THR A 125 8.07 13.11 9.80
N ASN A 126 7.86 13.09 11.12
CA ASN A 126 8.85 13.61 12.07
C ASN A 126 9.70 12.46 12.63
N TRP A 127 11.01 12.68 12.66
CA TRP A 127 12.00 11.82 13.31
C TRP A 127 12.69 12.64 14.39
N HIS A 128 12.75 12.11 15.60
CA HIS A 128 13.43 12.73 16.74
C HIS A 128 14.68 11.91 17.07
N PRO A 129 15.87 12.25 16.52
CA PRO A 129 17.07 11.43 16.64
C PRO A 129 17.52 11.25 18.09
N ASP A 130 17.45 12.29 18.91
CA ASP A 130 17.89 12.25 20.32
C ASP A 130 17.13 11.20 21.15
N ARG A 131 15.87 10.93 20.79
CA ARG A 131 15.02 9.93 21.45
C ARG A 131 14.83 8.66 20.62
N GLN A 132 15.30 8.67 19.37
CA GLN A 132 15.03 7.66 18.35
C GLN A 132 13.54 7.30 18.21
N VAL A 133 12.65 8.30 18.13
CA VAL A 133 11.20 8.07 17.98
C VAL A 133 10.62 8.71 16.72
N LEU A 134 9.60 8.06 16.17
CA LEU A 134 8.78 8.59 15.08
C LEU A 134 7.62 9.40 15.64
N GLU A 135 7.24 10.48 14.97
CA GLU A 135 6.09 11.30 15.38
C GLU A 135 5.20 11.67 14.18
N CYS A 136 3.89 11.55 14.41
CA CYS A 136 2.87 12.10 13.53
C CYS A 136 2.67 13.60 13.85
N PRO A 137 2.93 14.51 12.90
CA PRO A 137 2.88 15.96 13.16
C PRO A 137 1.48 16.51 13.41
N CYS A 138 0.42 15.77 13.04
CA CYS A 138 -0.95 16.27 13.12
C CYS A 138 -1.46 16.38 14.57
N HIS A 139 -1.18 15.37 15.39
CA HIS A 139 -1.68 15.29 16.77
C HIS A 139 -0.66 14.64 17.72
N TYR A 140 0.62 14.69 17.35
CA TYR A 140 1.76 14.29 18.18
C TYR A 140 1.68 12.85 18.71
N SER A 141 1.17 11.92 17.89
CA SER A 141 1.31 10.48 18.20
C SER A 141 2.76 10.07 18.01
N ILE A 142 3.36 9.49 19.04
CA ILE A 142 4.77 9.09 19.07
C ILE A 142 4.84 7.56 19.03
N TYR A 143 5.74 7.02 18.21
CA TYR A 143 5.93 5.59 18.01
C TYR A 143 7.39 5.19 18.24
N ASP A 144 7.59 4.03 18.85
CA ASP A 144 8.92 3.45 19.05
C ASP A 144 9.28 2.49 17.91
N PRO A 145 10.15 2.87 16.97
CA PRO A 145 10.51 2.01 15.84
C PRO A 145 11.35 0.79 16.23
N LYS A 146 11.86 0.71 17.46
CA LYS A 146 12.66 -0.44 17.94
C LYS A 146 11.81 -1.53 18.59
N GLU A 147 10.57 -1.17 18.94
CA GLU A 147 9.59 -2.05 19.59
C GLU A 147 8.27 -2.07 18.80
N GLU A 148 8.31 -2.64 17.60
CA GLU A 148 7.17 -2.88 16.72
C GLU A 148 6.34 -1.62 16.37
N ALA A 149 6.94 -0.42 16.42
CA ALA A 149 6.24 0.86 16.28
C ALA A 149 5.08 1.03 17.27
N LYS A 150 5.22 0.49 18.51
CA LYS A 150 4.24 0.68 19.59
C LYS A 150 4.01 2.17 19.86
N VAL A 151 2.79 2.51 20.26
CA VAL A 151 2.42 3.88 20.61
C VAL A 151 3.02 4.22 21.97
N LEU A 152 3.84 5.25 22.03
CA LEU A 152 4.39 5.79 23.28
C LEU A 152 3.53 6.93 23.83
N SER A 153 2.90 7.72 22.95
CA SER A 153 2.07 8.87 23.33
C SER A 153 1.13 9.28 22.20
N GLY A 154 0.17 10.17 22.52
CA GLY A 154 -0.79 10.76 21.60
C GLY A 154 -2.01 9.86 21.31
N PRO A 155 -2.92 10.31 20.42
CA PRO A 155 -4.24 9.71 20.26
C PRO A 155 -4.30 8.48 19.35
N SER A 156 -3.17 8.00 18.81
CA SER A 156 -3.19 6.83 17.94
C SER A 156 -3.67 5.58 18.68
N PRO A 157 -4.70 4.87 18.20
CA PRO A 157 -5.29 3.76 18.95
C PRO A 157 -4.46 2.47 18.88
N ARG A 158 -3.41 2.44 18.05
CA ARG A 158 -2.57 1.25 17.81
C ARG A 158 -1.26 1.60 17.14
N ARG A 159 -0.33 0.65 17.19
CA ARG A 159 0.97 0.70 16.51
C ARG A 159 0.86 0.91 15.00
N LEU A 160 1.93 1.43 14.39
CA LEU A 160 2.06 1.45 12.94
C LEU A 160 2.16 -0.01 12.44
N PRO A 161 1.41 -0.41 11.40
CA PRO A 161 1.59 -1.73 10.80
C PRO A 161 3.01 -1.93 10.31
N ALA A 162 3.65 -3.01 10.74
CA ALA A 162 4.99 -3.38 10.28
C ALA A 162 4.91 -3.97 8.87
N LEU A 163 5.90 -3.66 8.03
CA LEU A 163 6.13 -4.31 6.74
C LEU A 163 7.45 -5.08 6.86
N PRO A 164 7.43 -6.40 7.07
CA PRO A 164 8.66 -7.19 7.16
C PRO A 164 9.49 -7.08 5.88
N LEU A 165 10.80 -6.92 6.04
CA LEU A 165 11.76 -6.68 4.97
C LEU A 165 12.73 -7.86 4.80
N LYS A 166 13.31 -7.97 3.60
CA LYS A 166 14.43 -8.86 3.29
C LYS A 166 15.36 -8.19 2.28
N ILE A 167 16.57 -8.71 2.13
CA ILE A 167 17.49 -8.32 1.06
C ILE A 167 17.37 -9.29 -0.11
N VAL A 168 17.19 -8.76 -1.32
CA VAL A 168 17.22 -9.52 -2.58
C VAL A 168 18.18 -8.79 -3.51
N ASP A 169 19.26 -9.46 -3.93
CA ASP A 169 20.30 -8.90 -4.80
C ASP A 169 20.87 -7.56 -4.30
N GLY A 170 21.05 -7.45 -2.97
CA GLY A 170 21.55 -6.25 -2.31
C GLY A 170 20.54 -5.09 -2.22
N ARG A 171 19.28 -5.29 -2.62
CA ARG A 171 18.20 -4.31 -2.55
C ARG A 171 17.18 -4.69 -1.48
N LEU A 172 16.53 -3.69 -0.89
CA LEU A 172 15.43 -3.84 0.05
C LEU A 172 14.19 -4.34 -0.67
N ALA A 173 13.62 -5.42 -0.17
CA ALA A 173 12.41 -6.04 -0.68
C ALA A 173 11.42 -6.33 0.45
N VAL A 174 10.14 -6.41 0.10
CA VAL A 174 9.08 -6.84 0.99
C VAL A 174 9.23 -8.35 1.26
N ALA A 175 9.36 -8.74 2.52
CA ALA A 175 9.40 -10.14 2.92
C ALA A 175 8.01 -10.72 3.14
N LYS A 176 7.07 -9.93 3.69
CA LYS A 176 5.69 -10.36 3.96
C LYS A 176 4.73 -9.17 3.84
N PRO A 177 3.41 -9.41 3.65
CA PRO A 177 2.40 -8.35 3.74
C PRO A 177 2.45 -7.60 5.07
N PHE A 178 1.82 -6.42 5.12
CA PHE A 178 1.69 -5.66 6.36
C PHE A 178 1.12 -6.52 7.50
N ILE A 179 1.77 -6.45 8.66
CA ILE A 179 1.25 -6.99 9.92
C ILE A 179 0.37 -5.91 10.55
N GLY A 180 -0.94 -6.09 10.42
CA GLY A 180 -1.94 -5.10 10.79
C GLY A 180 -2.42 -4.26 9.60
N ARG A 181 -3.53 -3.55 9.79
CA ARG A 181 -4.18 -2.78 8.71
C ARG A 181 -3.55 -1.39 8.55
N PRO A 182 -3.04 -0.99 7.36
CA PRO A 182 -2.63 0.39 7.11
C PRO A 182 -3.79 1.39 7.15
N GLY A 183 -3.52 2.61 7.62
CA GLY A 183 -4.49 3.70 7.68
C GLY A 183 -5.30 3.74 8.97
N PHE A 184 -6.29 4.62 9.01
CA PHE A 184 -7.20 4.82 10.14
C PHE A 184 -8.53 4.08 9.91
N GLN A 185 -9.26 3.81 10.98
CA GLN A 185 -10.66 3.42 10.91
C GLN A 185 -11.49 4.58 11.46
N GLN A 186 -12.38 5.13 10.63
CA GLN A 186 -13.53 5.84 11.16
C GLN A 186 -14.38 4.81 11.89
N MET A 187 -14.49 4.96 13.20
CA MET A 187 -15.50 4.29 14.00
C MET A 187 -16.87 4.90 13.70
#